data_AF-A0A9E0V646-F1
#
_entry.id   AF-A0A9E0V646-F1
#
_cell.length_a   1.000
_cell.length_b   1.000
_cell.length_c   1.000
_cell.angle_alpha   90.00
_cell.angle_beta   90.00
_cell.angle_gamma   90.00
#
_symmetry.space_group_name_H-M   'P 1'
#
loop_
_entity.id
_entity.type
_entity.pdbx_description
1 polymer ?
#
loop_
_entity_poly.entity_id
_entity_poly.type
_entity_poly.pdbx_seq_one_letter_code
_entity_poly.pdbx_strand_id
1 'polypeptide(L)'
;MLSRFSSFLFLSFLGLIAFSSCKKETSTIMPVNELDGLQLVSSFTDSMNGNIVSLFTPSGKFQTGYNDVFLQIKDKSGNLINNATITWTPTMVMMSNSHGCPASGITKKANALFTYQGYLAFQMASNSSEYWKLTIQYNINGQSFTTNGVINVVSSTARTLQSFVGNDGMRYVVALAEPQQPKAGINDMVAIVYQMPSSFSFIPVSGYKLKIDPRMPSMGNHSSPNNQDLTQGVDQKYYGKLSLTMTGQWRINMQLLNAADSIIMGEQITPSNESSSLYFDISF
;
A
#
# COMPACT_ATOMS: atom_id res chain seq x y z
N MET A 1 48.99 -12.65 -92.62
CA MET A 1 49.38 -13.28 -91.34
C MET A 1 48.73 -12.46 -90.22
N LEU A 2 48.16 -13.14 -89.22
CA LEU A 2 47.13 -12.64 -88.31
C LEU A 2 47.53 -11.46 -87.40
N SER A 3 46.48 -10.72 -87.00
CA SER A 3 46.27 -9.72 -85.93
C SER A 3 47.22 -9.75 -84.70
N ARG A 4 47.45 -8.68 -83.93
CA ARG A 4 46.46 -8.02 -83.04
C ARG A 4 46.92 -6.64 -82.53
N PHE A 5 45.91 -5.76 -82.39
CA PHE A 5 45.91 -4.51 -81.62
C PHE A 5 45.98 -4.78 -80.10
N SER A 6 46.70 -3.93 -79.36
CA SER A 6 46.58 -3.82 -77.89
C SER A 6 46.00 -2.46 -77.51
N SER A 7 44.78 -2.48 -76.98
CA SER A 7 44.08 -1.32 -76.41
C SER A 7 44.56 -1.02 -75.00
N PHE A 8 44.81 0.26 -74.72
CA PHE A 8 44.93 0.83 -73.38
C PHE A 8 43.54 0.89 -72.73
N LEU A 9 43.39 0.31 -71.54
CA LEU A 9 42.16 0.39 -70.76
C LEU A 9 42.38 1.37 -69.58
N PHE A 10 41.73 2.52 -69.65
CA PHE A 10 41.66 3.52 -68.59
C PHE A 10 40.47 3.15 -67.69
N LEU A 11 40.72 2.67 -66.47
CA LEU A 11 39.66 2.26 -65.54
C LEU A 11 39.38 3.40 -64.55
N SER A 12 38.26 4.09 -64.77
CA SER A 12 37.68 5.11 -63.90
C SER A 12 37.09 4.48 -62.63
N PHE A 13 37.61 4.85 -61.46
CA PHE A 13 37.13 4.43 -60.14
C PHE A 13 35.98 5.34 -59.69
N LEU A 14 34.75 4.85 -59.79
CA LEU A 14 33.53 5.55 -59.37
C LEU A 14 33.25 5.18 -57.91
N GLY A 15 33.45 6.13 -56.98
CA GLY A 15 33.18 5.93 -55.56
C GLY A 15 31.69 5.89 -55.24
N LEU A 16 31.19 4.76 -54.73
CA LEU A 16 29.87 4.67 -54.13
C LEU A 16 29.85 5.38 -52.78
N ILE A 17 29.08 6.45 -52.67
CA ILE A 17 28.72 7.08 -51.39
C ILE A 17 27.58 6.24 -50.78
N ALA A 18 27.90 5.45 -49.76
CA ALA A 18 26.90 4.75 -48.96
C ALA A 18 26.23 5.75 -48.01
N PHE A 19 24.95 6.05 -48.24
CA PHE A 19 24.10 6.75 -47.28
C PHE A 19 23.81 5.83 -46.09
N SER A 20 24.56 6.01 -45.00
CA SER A 20 24.25 5.40 -43.70
C SER A 20 23.04 6.14 -43.09
N SER A 21 21.84 5.56 -43.25
CA SER A 21 20.65 5.99 -42.53
C SER A 21 20.77 5.52 -41.09
N CYS A 22 21.18 6.42 -40.19
CA CYS A 22 21.03 6.22 -38.77
C CYS A 22 19.53 6.15 -38.45
N LYS A 23 18.98 4.94 -38.36
CA LYS A 23 17.75 4.71 -37.60
C LYS A 23 18.05 5.17 -36.17
N LYS A 24 17.48 6.31 -35.79
CA LYS A 24 17.43 6.73 -34.40
C LYS A 24 16.70 5.60 -33.67
N GLU A 25 17.43 4.77 -32.94
CA GLU A 25 16.83 3.85 -31.99
C GLU A 25 16.16 4.71 -30.94
N THR A 26 14.90 5.02 -31.21
CA THR A 26 13.98 5.44 -30.18
C THR A 26 13.92 4.23 -29.27
N SER A 27 14.58 4.29 -28.13
CA SER A 27 14.37 3.37 -27.03
C SER A 27 12.87 3.42 -26.76
N THR A 28 12.13 2.48 -27.35
CA THR A 28 10.72 2.27 -27.07
C THR A 28 10.71 1.89 -25.61
N ILE A 29 10.38 2.84 -24.74
CA ILE A 29 9.97 2.54 -23.38
C ILE A 29 8.82 1.55 -23.58
N MET A 30 9.07 0.27 -23.29
CA MET A 30 7.98 -0.70 -23.32
C MET A 30 6.86 -0.13 -22.45
N PRO A 31 5.59 -0.15 -22.89
CA PRO A 31 4.51 0.32 -22.04
C PRO A 31 4.58 -0.47 -20.73
N VAL A 32 4.99 0.21 -19.67
CA VAL A 32 5.06 -0.37 -18.33
C VAL A 32 3.64 -0.80 -18.01
N ASN A 33 3.43 -2.10 -17.77
CA ASN A 33 2.14 -2.56 -17.27
C ASN A 33 1.97 -2.01 -15.86
N GLU A 34 1.28 -0.89 -15.72
CA GLU A 34 1.10 -0.22 -14.43
C GLU A 34 0.33 -1.07 -13.40
N LEU A 35 -0.37 -2.10 -13.87
CA LEU A 35 -1.13 -3.05 -13.06
C LEU A 35 -0.38 -4.36 -12.79
N ASP A 36 0.90 -4.46 -13.15
CA ASP A 36 1.69 -5.65 -12.84
C ASP A 36 1.71 -5.94 -11.33
N GLY A 37 1.48 -7.21 -10.97
CA GLY A 37 1.31 -7.66 -9.59
C GLY A 37 0.04 -7.19 -8.88
N LEU A 38 -0.88 -6.49 -9.56
CA LEU A 38 -2.15 -6.01 -8.99
C LEU A 38 -3.34 -6.79 -9.51
N GLN A 39 -4.33 -6.99 -8.65
CA GLN A 39 -5.56 -7.71 -8.96
C GLN A 39 -6.76 -6.79 -8.73
N LEU A 40 -7.71 -6.81 -9.68
CA LEU A 40 -8.95 -6.04 -9.56
C LEU A 40 -9.77 -6.57 -8.38
N VAL A 41 -10.13 -5.70 -7.44
CA VAL A 41 -10.95 -6.04 -6.27
C VAL A 41 -12.36 -5.47 -6.35
N SER A 42 -12.54 -4.33 -7.02
CA SER A 42 -13.85 -3.71 -7.18
C SER A 42 -13.85 -2.70 -8.34
N SER A 43 -15.03 -2.34 -8.81
CA SER A 43 -15.22 -1.31 -9.83
C SER A 43 -16.55 -0.60 -9.61
N PHE A 44 -16.54 0.74 -9.70
CA PHE A 44 -17.72 1.58 -9.52
C PHE A 44 -17.96 2.41 -10.77
N THR A 45 -19.18 2.33 -11.31
CA THR A 45 -19.62 3.18 -12.41
C THR A 45 -20.34 4.41 -11.86
N ASP A 46 -19.87 5.60 -12.23
CA ASP A 46 -20.62 6.84 -12.06
C ASP A 46 -21.88 6.78 -12.92
N SER A 47 -23.04 6.64 -12.28
CA SER A 47 -24.32 6.44 -12.96
C SER A 47 -24.77 7.66 -13.78
N MET A 48 -24.23 8.86 -13.52
CA MET A 48 -24.58 10.07 -14.26
C MET A 48 -23.67 10.30 -15.46
N ASN A 49 -22.38 9.98 -15.34
CA ASN A 49 -21.37 10.33 -16.34
C ASN A 49 -20.82 9.13 -17.12
N GLY A 50 -21.03 7.91 -16.64
CA GLY A 50 -20.56 6.67 -17.26
C GLY A 50 -19.07 6.38 -17.02
N ASN A 51 -18.38 7.20 -16.23
CA ASN A 51 -16.99 6.95 -15.85
C ASN A 51 -16.91 5.73 -14.93
N ILE A 52 -15.83 4.95 -15.05
CA ILE A 52 -15.60 3.73 -14.28
C ILE A 52 -14.34 3.92 -13.44
N VAL A 53 -14.46 3.77 -12.12
CA VAL A 53 -13.33 3.75 -11.18
C VAL A 53 -13.06 2.32 -10.78
N SER A 54 -11.90 1.79 -11.19
CA SER A 54 -11.46 0.44 -10.85
C SER A 54 -10.47 0.48 -9.69
N LEU A 55 -10.66 -0.40 -8.72
CA LEU A 55 -9.82 -0.57 -7.53
C LEU A 55 -9.04 -1.87 -7.62
N PHE A 56 -7.76 -1.81 -7.26
CA PHE A 56 -6.87 -2.96 -7.28
C PHE A 56 -6.10 -3.08 -5.96
N THR A 57 -5.80 -4.30 -5.56
CA THR A 57 -4.87 -4.60 -4.46
C THR A 57 -3.91 -5.70 -4.90
N PRO A 58 -2.71 -5.84 -4.29
CA PRO A 58 -1.81 -6.96 -4.61
C PRO A 58 -2.45 -8.34 -4.35
N SER A 59 -3.33 -8.43 -3.34
CA SER A 59 -3.96 -9.67 -2.91
C SER A 59 -5.29 -9.99 -3.59
N GLY A 60 -5.86 -9.07 -4.38
CA GLY A 60 -7.18 -9.20 -4.99
C GLY A 60 -8.36 -9.14 -4.01
N LYS A 61 -8.11 -8.75 -2.76
CA LYS A 61 -9.14 -8.62 -1.71
C LYS A 61 -8.85 -7.42 -0.82
N PHE A 62 -9.89 -6.92 -0.15
CA PHE A 62 -9.74 -6.09 1.05
C PHE A 62 -9.88 -6.97 2.28
N GLN A 63 -9.06 -6.72 3.29
CA GLN A 63 -9.12 -7.43 4.57
C GLN A 63 -8.99 -6.48 5.75
N THR A 64 -9.35 -6.91 6.96
CA THR A 64 -9.05 -6.14 8.17
C THR A 64 -7.54 -5.91 8.30
N GLY A 65 -7.16 -4.72 8.75
CA GLY A 65 -5.78 -4.25 8.73
C GLY A 65 -5.48 -3.29 7.58
N TYR A 66 -4.19 -3.06 7.33
CA TYR A 66 -3.70 -2.17 6.27
C TYR A 66 -3.82 -2.83 4.89
N ASN A 67 -4.31 -2.08 3.91
CA ASN A 67 -4.44 -2.52 2.52
C ASN A 67 -3.89 -1.41 1.60
N ASP A 68 -2.88 -1.72 0.79
CA ASP A 68 -2.55 -0.86 -0.34
C ASP A 68 -3.64 -0.95 -1.40
N VAL A 69 -4.05 0.22 -1.89
CA VAL A 69 -5.13 0.37 -2.86
C VAL A 69 -4.63 1.19 -4.04
N PHE A 70 -4.81 0.63 -5.23
CA PHE A 70 -4.48 1.27 -6.48
C PHE A 70 -5.75 1.54 -7.26
N LEU A 71 -5.77 2.63 -8.02
CA LEU A 71 -6.97 3.10 -8.71
C LEU A 71 -6.65 3.51 -10.14
N GLN A 72 -7.55 3.18 -11.06
CA GLN A 72 -7.60 3.74 -12.40
C GLN A 72 -9.01 4.26 -12.69
N ILE A 73 -9.11 5.31 -13.49
CA ILE A 73 -10.38 5.88 -13.94
C ILE A 73 -10.44 5.75 -15.45
N LYS A 74 -11.56 5.22 -15.96
CA LYS A 74 -11.91 5.24 -17.38
C LYS A 74 -13.09 6.17 -17.63
N ASP A 75 -13.05 6.90 -18.73
CA ASP A 75 -14.21 7.64 -19.22
C ASP A 75 -15.28 6.68 -19.79
N LYS A 76 -16.46 7.23 -20.11
CA LYS A 76 -17.56 6.48 -20.74
C LYS A 76 -17.22 5.85 -22.10
N SER A 77 -16.16 6.30 -22.75
CA SER A 77 -15.65 5.78 -24.02
C SER A 77 -14.59 4.69 -23.83
N GLY A 78 -14.21 4.39 -22.58
CA GLY A 78 -13.24 3.37 -22.20
C GLY A 78 -11.79 3.86 -22.13
N ASN A 79 -11.52 5.17 -22.32
CA ASN A 79 -10.18 5.73 -22.26
C ASN A 79 -9.73 5.96 -20.82
N LEU A 80 -8.47 5.68 -20.53
CA LEU A 80 -7.88 5.94 -19.21
C LEU A 80 -7.65 7.44 -18.98
N ILE A 81 -7.88 7.89 -17.75
CA ILE A 81 -7.77 9.28 -17.32
C ILE A 81 -6.56 9.45 -16.39
N ASN A 82 -5.64 10.37 -16.72
CA ASN A 82 -4.36 10.55 -16.01
C ASN A 82 -4.20 11.86 -15.22
N ASN A 83 -5.15 12.78 -15.33
CA ASN A 83 -5.12 14.13 -14.77
C ASN A 83 -6.20 14.35 -13.69
N ALA A 84 -6.56 13.30 -12.96
CA ALA A 84 -7.57 13.35 -11.92
C ALA A 84 -6.95 13.68 -10.57
N THR A 85 -7.60 14.56 -9.80
CA THR A 85 -7.37 14.68 -8.35
C THR A 85 -8.44 13.86 -7.64
N ILE A 86 -8.06 12.94 -6.75
CA ILE A 86 -8.96 11.94 -6.18
C ILE A 86 -8.94 12.03 -4.65
N THR A 87 -10.10 11.94 -4.05
CA THR A 87 -10.27 11.70 -2.61
C THR A 87 -11.23 10.53 -2.38
N TRP A 88 -11.13 9.91 -1.21
CA TRP A 88 -12.05 8.85 -0.83
C TRP A 88 -12.55 9.02 0.61
N THR A 89 -13.68 8.39 0.89
CA THR A 89 -14.25 8.31 2.24
C THR A 89 -14.76 6.89 2.45
N PRO A 90 -14.05 6.07 3.25
CA PRO A 90 -14.54 4.78 3.68
C PRO A 90 -15.54 4.96 4.82
N THR A 91 -16.67 4.25 4.74
CA THR A 91 -17.72 4.26 5.76
C THR A 91 -18.18 2.84 6.04
N MET A 92 -18.00 2.36 7.27
CA MET A 92 -18.66 1.17 7.79
C MET A 92 -20.10 1.53 8.14
N VAL A 93 -21.04 0.91 7.46
CA VAL A 93 -22.47 1.00 7.74
C VAL A 93 -22.81 -0.10 8.73
N MET A 94 -23.40 0.26 9.87
CA MET A 94 -23.96 -0.67 10.86
C MET A 94 -25.44 -0.35 11.08
N MET A 95 -26.16 -1.21 11.81
CA MET A 95 -27.62 -1.06 12.01
C MET A 95 -28.05 0.30 12.58
N SER A 96 -27.26 0.88 13.49
CA SER A 96 -27.64 2.11 14.21
C SER A 96 -26.59 3.20 14.19
N ASN A 97 -25.39 2.91 13.67
CA ASN A 97 -24.24 3.79 13.72
C ASN A 97 -23.38 3.62 12.47
N SER A 98 -22.43 4.53 12.27
CA SER A 98 -21.39 4.38 11.25
C SER A 98 -20.06 4.92 11.77
N HIS A 99 -18.99 4.43 11.18
CA HIS A 99 -17.64 4.95 11.42
C HIS A 99 -16.80 4.84 10.15
N GLY A 100 -15.75 5.65 10.03
CA GLY A 100 -14.74 5.52 8.99
C GLY A 100 -13.59 4.60 9.41
N CYS A 101 -12.55 4.57 8.58
CA CYS A 101 -11.25 4.01 8.93
C CYS A 101 -10.12 4.96 8.53
N PRO A 102 -8.89 4.77 9.04
CA PRO A 102 -7.75 5.51 8.51
C PRO A 102 -7.62 5.30 7.00
N ALA A 103 -7.51 6.41 6.28
CA ALA A 103 -7.46 6.46 4.84
C ALA A 103 -6.39 7.46 4.43
N SER A 104 -5.47 7.07 3.56
CA SER A 104 -4.40 7.96 3.11
C SER A 104 -4.93 9.02 2.15
N GLY A 105 -4.13 10.06 1.90
CA GLY A 105 -4.24 10.80 0.65
C GLY A 105 -3.93 9.91 -0.54
N ILE A 106 -4.48 10.24 -1.71
CA ILE A 106 -4.23 9.51 -2.95
C ILE A 106 -3.17 10.27 -3.75
N THR A 107 -2.16 9.55 -4.23
CA THR A 107 -1.07 10.11 -5.05
C THR A 107 -0.92 9.32 -6.33
N LYS A 108 -0.16 9.84 -7.30
CA LYS A 108 0.20 9.06 -8.48
C LYS A 108 1.10 7.88 -8.06
N LYS A 109 0.84 6.68 -8.57
CA LYS A 109 1.78 5.56 -8.41
C LYS A 109 3.10 5.94 -9.07
N ALA A 110 4.22 5.64 -8.40
CA ALA A 110 5.54 5.93 -8.95
C ALA A 110 5.70 5.27 -10.33
N ASN A 111 6.26 6.02 -11.28
CA ASN A 111 6.47 5.58 -12.67
C ASN A 111 5.18 5.17 -13.42
N ALA A 112 4.00 5.65 -13.00
CA ALA A 112 2.73 5.36 -13.65
C ALA A 112 2.09 6.62 -14.28
N LEU A 113 1.50 6.47 -15.46
CA LEU A 113 0.75 7.50 -16.15
C LEU A 113 -0.73 7.50 -15.77
N PHE A 114 -1.36 6.36 -15.51
CA PHE A 114 -2.82 6.28 -15.30
C PHE A 114 -3.21 5.82 -13.89
N THR A 115 -2.28 5.20 -13.17
CA THR A 115 -2.54 4.55 -11.89
C THR A 115 -2.22 5.49 -10.73
N TYR A 116 -3.16 5.56 -9.79
CA TYR A 116 -3.03 6.25 -8.51
C TYR A 116 -2.91 5.22 -7.40
N GLN A 117 -2.40 5.63 -6.24
CA GLN A 117 -2.19 4.78 -5.09
C GLN A 117 -2.52 5.51 -3.78
N GLY A 118 -2.92 4.72 -2.79
CA GLY A 118 -3.08 5.10 -1.40
C GLY A 118 -3.28 3.83 -0.57
N TYR A 119 -3.77 3.97 0.65
CA TYR A 119 -4.11 2.84 1.51
C TYR A 119 -5.36 3.10 2.35
N LEU A 120 -5.98 2.00 2.77
CA LEU A 120 -7.12 1.96 3.70
C LEU A 120 -6.81 0.95 4.82
N ALA A 121 -7.08 1.32 6.07
CA ALA A 121 -6.78 0.49 7.25
C ALA A 121 -8.05 0.04 7.99
N PHE A 122 -8.73 -1.00 7.51
CA PHE A 122 -10.05 -1.38 8.03
C PHE A 122 -9.99 -2.03 9.41
N GLN A 123 -10.77 -1.49 10.35
CA GLN A 123 -10.83 -2.00 11.73
C GLN A 123 -11.77 -3.19 11.91
N MET A 124 -12.69 -3.41 10.97
CA MET A 124 -13.73 -4.44 11.05
C MET A 124 -13.97 -5.08 9.68
N ALA A 125 -14.30 -6.37 9.68
CA ALA A 125 -14.71 -7.09 8.47
C ALA A 125 -16.18 -6.80 8.16
N SER A 126 -16.56 -6.90 6.89
CA SER A 126 -17.95 -6.88 6.44
C SER A 126 -18.65 -8.20 6.80
N ASN A 127 -19.96 -8.11 7.01
CA ASN A 127 -20.91 -9.22 7.09
C ASN A 127 -22.23 -8.82 6.37
N SER A 128 -23.29 -9.60 6.53
CA SER A 128 -24.57 -9.36 5.84
C SER A 128 -25.29 -8.08 6.25
N SER A 129 -25.08 -7.62 7.50
CA SER A 129 -25.80 -6.49 8.09
C SER A 129 -24.90 -5.27 8.32
N GLU A 130 -23.59 -5.48 8.38
CA GLU A 130 -22.59 -4.43 8.61
C GLU A 130 -21.51 -4.51 7.53
N TYR A 131 -21.35 -3.45 6.74
CA TYR A 131 -20.51 -3.51 5.54
C TYR A 131 -19.86 -2.16 5.23
N TRP A 132 -18.77 -2.21 4.49
CA TRP A 132 -18.06 -1.02 4.04
C TRP A 132 -18.62 -0.47 2.73
N LYS A 133 -18.86 0.84 2.72
CA LYS A 133 -19.09 1.64 1.52
C LYS A 133 -17.88 2.54 1.29
N LEU A 134 -17.41 2.63 0.05
CA LEU A 134 -16.37 3.56 -0.34
C LEU A 134 -16.98 4.62 -1.26
N THR A 135 -16.90 5.88 -0.85
CA THR A 135 -17.25 7.02 -1.69
C THR A 135 -15.97 7.59 -2.27
N ILE A 136 -15.91 7.76 -3.59
CA ILE A 136 -14.76 8.29 -4.31
C ILE A 136 -15.20 9.55 -5.03
N GLN A 137 -14.55 10.66 -4.70
CA GLN A 137 -14.75 11.94 -5.37
C GLN A 137 -13.51 12.22 -6.21
N TYR A 138 -13.70 12.69 -7.43
CA TYR A 138 -12.59 12.99 -8.31
C TYR A 138 -12.90 14.19 -9.19
N ASN A 139 -11.88 15.00 -9.42
CA ASN A 139 -11.95 16.18 -10.27
C ASN A 139 -11.08 15.97 -11.52
N ILE A 140 -11.64 16.26 -12.69
CA ILE A 140 -10.95 16.20 -13.98
C ILE A 140 -11.16 17.55 -14.66
N ASN A 141 -10.08 18.28 -14.93
CA ASN A 141 -10.12 19.59 -15.59
C ASN A 141 -11.13 20.58 -14.97
N GLY A 142 -11.25 20.60 -13.65
CA GLY A 142 -12.17 21.50 -12.94
C GLY A 142 -13.61 20.97 -12.81
N GLN A 143 -13.96 19.86 -13.46
CA GLN A 143 -15.26 19.21 -13.29
C GLN A 143 -15.19 18.14 -12.20
N SER A 144 -16.14 18.19 -11.26
CA SER A 144 -16.22 17.26 -10.14
C SER A 144 -17.19 16.12 -10.41
N PHE A 145 -16.75 14.92 -10.07
CA PHE A 145 -17.48 13.67 -10.22
C PHE A 145 -17.50 12.94 -8.89
N THR A 146 -18.47 12.03 -8.72
CA THR A 146 -18.56 11.19 -7.53
C THR A 146 -19.09 9.82 -7.91
N THR A 147 -18.46 8.79 -7.40
CA THR A 147 -18.97 7.42 -7.46
C THR A 147 -18.87 6.78 -6.08
N ASN A 148 -19.68 5.76 -5.84
CA ASN A 148 -19.66 5.04 -4.58
C ASN A 148 -20.13 3.60 -4.78
N GLY A 149 -19.65 2.71 -3.93
CA GLY A 149 -20.08 1.32 -3.94
C GLY A 149 -19.73 0.60 -2.66
N VAL A 150 -20.34 -0.57 -2.48
CA VAL A 150 -20.03 -1.48 -1.38
C VAL A 150 -18.72 -2.21 -1.71
N ILE A 151 -17.84 -2.30 -0.73
CA ILE A 151 -16.63 -3.14 -0.79
C ILE A 151 -16.73 -4.25 0.24
N ASN A 152 -16.28 -5.44 -0.14
CA ASN A 152 -16.22 -6.58 0.76
C ASN A 152 -14.87 -6.61 1.46
N VAL A 153 -14.86 -6.36 2.77
CA VAL A 153 -13.66 -6.47 3.61
C VAL A 153 -13.75 -7.78 4.38
N VAL A 154 -12.84 -8.72 4.14
CA VAL A 154 -12.83 -10.00 4.85
C VAL A 154 -12.01 -9.92 6.14
N SER A 155 -12.22 -10.83 7.09
CA SER A 155 -11.32 -10.92 8.24
C SER A 155 -9.94 -11.39 7.78
N SER A 156 -8.89 -10.68 8.19
CA SER A 156 -7.53 -11.21 8.18
C SER A 156 -7.42 -12.39 9.16
N THR A 157 -6.58 -13.37 8.82
CA THR A 157 -6.23 -14.49 9.71
C THR A 157 -5.28 -14.07 10.82
N ALA A 158 -4.58 -12.95 10.64
CA ALA A 158 -3.62 -12.41 11.59
C ALA A 158 -4.04 -11.00 12.03
N ARG A 159 -3.84 -10.69 13.31
CA ARG A 159 -4.16 -9.37 13.85
C ARG A 159 -3.06 -8.37 13.50
N THR A 160 -3.27 -7.57 12.47
CA THR A 160 -2.30 -6.55 11.99
C THR A 160 -2.75 -5.12 12.26
N LEU A 161 -3.88 -4.96 12.97
CA LEU A 161 -4.40 -3.67 13.39
C LEU A 161 -5.10 -3.81 14.75
N GLN A 162 -4.92 -2.82 15.62
CA GLN A 162 -5.64 -2.73 16.88
C GLN A 162 -6.17 -1.31 17.12
N SER A 163 -7.41 -1.22 17.62
CA SER A 163 -7.99 0.02 18.17
C SER A 163 -8.04 -0.09 19.69
N PHE A 164 -7.69 0.97 20.41
CA PHE A 164 -7.66 0.96 21.88
C PHE A 164 -7.88 2.36 22.47
N VAL A 165 -8.13 2.41 23.78
CA VAL A 165 -8.10 3.65 24.57
C VAL A 165 -6.78 3.66 25.32
N GLY A 166 -5.99 4.72 25.18
CA GLY A 166 -4.73 4.87 25.89
C GLY A 166 -4.92 5.26 27.35
N ASN A 167 -3.85 5.17 28.14
CA ASN A 167 -3.80 5.60 29.54
C ASN A 167 -4.09 7.11 29.72
N ASP A 168 -4.00 7.88 28.64
CA ASP A 168 -4.36 9.30 28.57
C ASP A 168 -5.86 9.54 28.27
N GLY A 169 -6.67 8.48 28.15
CA GLY A 169 -8.09 8.54 27.83
C GLY A 169 -8.41 8.77 26.35
N MET A 170 -7.39 8.92 25.49
CA MET A 170 -7.58 9.15 24.06
C MET A 170 -7.72 7.83 23.30
N ARG A 171 -8.44 7.85 22.18
CA ARG A 171 -8.63 6.67 21.32
C ARG A 171 -7.55 6.62 20.25
N TYR A 172 -7.03 5.42 20.00
CA TYR A 172 -5.95 5.19 19.06
C TYR A 172 -6.24 4.00 18.13
N VAL A 173 -5.59 4.01 16.96
CA VAL A 173 -5.46 2.87 16.06
C VAL A 173 -3.98 2.71 15.73
N VAL A 174 -3.47 1.49 15.84
CA VAL A 174 -2.16 1.11 15.29
C VAL A 174 -2.35 0.07 14.20
N ALA A 175 -1.73 0.27 13.05
CA ALA A 175 -1.81 -0.64 11.90
C ALA A 175 -0.40 -0.98 11.38
N LEU A 176 -0.14 -2.26 11.15
CA LEU A 176 1.06 -2.75 10.51
C LEU A 176 0.95 -2.54 8.99
N ALA A 177 1.84 -1.75 8.42
CA ALA A 177 1.94 -1.53 6.98
C ALA A 177 2.96 -2.48 6.32
N GLU A 178 4.08 -2.76 7.00
CA GLU A 178 5.11 -3.72 6.55
C GLU A 178 5.62 -4.56 7.72
N PRO A 179 6.04 -5.82 7.47
CA PRO A 179 6.07 -6.49 6.17
C PRO A 179 4.70 -7.02 5.76
N GLN A 180 4.29 -6.82 4.50
CA GLN A 180 3.11 -7.51 3.95
C GLN A 180 3.38 -8.99 3.63
N GLN A 181 4.64 -9.31 3.33
CA GLN A 181 5.12 -10.67 3.07
C GLN A 181 6.32 -10.92 3.99
N PRO A 182 6.08 -11.37 5.23
CA PRO A 182 7.15 -11.64 6.18
C PRO A 182 8.04 -12.77 5.68
N LYS A 183 9.31 -12.73 6.06
CA LYS A 183 10.29 -13.78 5.76
C LYS A 183 11.19 -14.08 6.95
N ALA A 184 11.87 -15.21 6.89
CA ALA A 184 12.90 -15.54 7.87
C ALA A 184 14.06 -14.53 7.76
N GLY A 185 14.62 -14.16 8.91
CA GLY A 185 15.62 -13.10 9.04
C GLY A 185 15.00 -11.75 9.39
N ILE A 186 15.71 -10.68 9.05
CA ILE A 186 15.32 -9.32 9.38
C ILE A 186 14.35 -8.79 8.31
N ASN A 187 13.22 -8.28 8.76
CA ASN A 187 12.19 -7.62 7.97
C ASN A 187 12.20 -6.13 8.29
N ASP A 188 11.97 -5.32 7.27
CA ASP A 188 11.57 -3.93 7.48
C ASP A 188 10.18 -3.91 8.08
N MET A 189 10.04 -3.28 9.24
CA MET A 189 8.77 -3.16 9.92
C MET A 189 8.31 -1.71 9.85
N VAL A 190 7.09 -1.51 9.33
CA VAL A 190 6.48 -0.20 9.25
C VAL A 190 5.11 -0.26 9.87
N ALA A 191 4.81 0.68 10.77
CA ALA A 191 3.49 0.82 11.37
C ALA A 191 3.01 2.28 11.27
N ILE A 192 1.71 2.49 11.40
CA ILE A 192 1.12 3.82 11.47
C ILE A 192 0.23 3.88 12.71
N VAL A 193 0.41 4.94 13.51
CA VAL A 193 -0.37 5.20 14.71
C VAL A 193 -1.25 6.41 14.47
N TYR A 194 -2.55 6.25 14.67
CA TYR A 194 -3.54 7.32 14.56
C TYR A 194 -4.17 7.59 15.92
N GLN A 195 -4.42 8.86 16.23
CA GLN A 195 -5.41 9.25 17.21
C GLN A 195 -6.78 9.34 16.53
N MET A 196 -7.83 9.00 17.26
CA MET A 196 -9.21 9.02 16.79
C MET A 196 -10.06 10.03 17.58
N PRO A 197 -10.05 11.33 17.23
CA PRO A 197 -10.90 12.32 17.89
C PRO A 197 -12.40 12.05 17.73
N SER A 198 -12.79 11.36 16.65
CA SER A 198 -14.16 10.97 16.38
C SER A 198 -14.20 9.65 15.58
N SER A 199 -15.41 9.13 15.33
CA SER A 199 -15.59 7.92 14.51
C SER A 199 -15.18 8.08 13.04
N PHE A 200 -14.89 9.29 12.55
CA PHE A 200 -14.50 9.58 11.16
C PHE A 200 -13.21 10.39 11.03
N SER A 201 -12.52 10.69 12.14
CA SER A 201 -11.28 11.45 12.13
C SER A 201 -10.12 10.57 12.60
N PHE A 202 -9.09 10.48 11.78
CA PHE A 202 -7.90 9.67 12.02
C PHE A 202 -6.67 10.52 11.74
N ILE A 203 -6.00 10.95 12.79
CA ILE A 203 -4.86 11.87 12.69
C ILE A 203 -3.59 11.09 13.04
N PRO A 204 -2.60 10.98 12.13
CA PRO A 204 -1.33 10.35 12.46
C PRO A 204 -0.69 11.02 13.67
N VAL A 205 -0.28 10.22 14.65
CA VAL A 205 0.35 10.71 15.88
C VAL A 205 1.82 10.98 15.60
N SER A 206 2.34 12.08 16.15
CA SER A 206 3.75 12.46 15.98
C SER A 206 4.56 12.43 17.28
N GLY A 207 5.84 12.11 17.15
CA GLY A 207 6.81 12.10 18.24
C GLY A 207 6.70 10.91 19.20
N TYR A 208 5.89 9.90 18.89
CA TYR A 208 5.76 8.72 19.75
C TYR A 208 6.87 7.70 19.43
N LYS A 209 6.90 6.59 20.18
CA LYS A 209 7.76 5.45 19.92
C LYS A 209 6.97 4.15 20.12
N LEU A 210 7.17 3.16 19.25
CA LEU A 210 6.55 1.84 19.38
C LEU A 210 7.65 0.81 19.69
N LYS A 211 7.72 0.38 20.95
CA LYS A 211 8.62 -0.70 21.35
C LYS A 211 8.07 -2.04 20.88
N ILE A 212 8.95 -2.97 20.53
CA ILE A 212 8.56 -4.32 20.11
C ILE A 212 9.32 -5.42 20.87
N ASP A 213 8.60 -6.50 21.19
CA ASP A 213 9.16 -7.75 21.69
C ASP A 213 8.45 -8.93 20.98
N PRO A 214 9.03 -9.43 19.87
CA PRO A 214 8.45 -10.55 19.14
C PRO A 214 8.65 -11.85 19.91
N ARG A 215 7.58 -12.64 19.97
CA ARG A 215 7.53 -13.92 20.65
C ARG A 215 6.83 -14.97 19.80
N MET A 216 7.21 -16.23 19.98
CA MET A 216 6.47 -17.40 19.50
C MET A 216 5.75 -18.05 20.68
N PRO A 217 4.45 -17.79 20.88
CA PRO A 217 3.71 -18.35 22.02
C PRO A 217 3.74 -19.89 22.06
N SER A 218 3.67 -20.54 20.90
CA SER A 218 3.69 -22.00 20.77
C SER A 218 5.04 -22.65 21.09
N MET A 219 6.11 -21.87 21.22
CA MET A 219 7.48 -22.34 21.46
C MET A 219 8.01 -21.84 22.81
N GLY A 220 7.16 -21.87 23.85
CA GLY A 220 7.55 -21.43 25.19
C GLY A 220 7.92 -19.95 25.25
N ASN A 221 7.22 -19.12 24.46
CA ASN A 221 7.47 -17.67 24.35
C ASN A 221 8.89 -17.33 23.87
N HIS A 222 9.44 -18.13 22.96
CA HIS A 222 10.74 -17.90 22.31
C HIS A 222 10.78 -16.53 21.63
N SER A 223 11.88 -15.79 21.78
CA SER A 223 12.09 -14.48 21.15
C SER A 223 13.20 -14.51 20.12
N SER A 224 13.40 -13.40 19.41
CA SER A 224 14.45 -13.22 18.41
C SER A 224 15.40 -12.07 18.78
N PRO A 225 16.69 -12.15 18.40
CA PRO A 225 17.62 -11.03 18.55
C PRO A 225 17.50 -10.03 17.39
N ASN A 226 18.18 -8.88 17.51
CA ASN A 226 18.34 -7.87 16.46
C ASN A 226 17.06 -7.10 16.05
N ASN A 227 16.03 -7.12 16.91
CA ASN A 227 14.87 -6.26 16.75
C ASN A 227 15.22 -4.79 17.01
N GLN A 228 14.55 -3.89 16.31
CA GLN A 228 14.66 -2.45 16.53
C GLN A 228 13.26 -1.88 16.71
N ASP A 229 13.04 -1.21 17.84
CA ASP A 229 11.83 -0.43 18.12
C ASP A 229 11.53 0.53 16.97
N LEU A 230 10.25 0.78 16.72
CA LEU A 230 9.85 1.65 15.63
C LEU A 230 9.89 3.11 16.09
N THR A 231 10.53 3.94 15.28
CA THR A 231 10.63 5.40 15.46
C THR A 231 10.02 6.12 14.27
N GLN A 232 9.49 7.33 14.51
CA GLN A 232 8.76 8.04 13.47
C GLN A 232 9.71 8.59 12.39
N GLY A 233 9.36 8.36 11.12
CA GLY A 233 9.97 8.99 9.95
C GLY A 233 9.27 10.29 9.56
N VAL A 234 9.83 10.96 8.55
CA VAL A 234 9.32 12.25 8.04
C VAL A 234 7.93 12.18 7.40
N ASP A 235 7.51 10.98 6.99
CA ASP A 235 6.20 10.72 6.38
C ASP A 235 5.12 10.34 7.40
N GLN A 236 5.41 10.54 8.70
CA GLN A 236 4.57 10.22 9.85
C GLN A 236 4.33 8.72 10.09
N LYS A 237 5.02 7.82 9.38
CA LYS A 237 5.04 6.39 9.69
C LYS A 237 6.14 6.06 10.68
N TYR A 238 6.03 4.89 11.32
CA TYR A 238 6.97 4.39 12.31
C TYR A 238 7.78 3.25 11.70
N TYR A 239 9.10 3.32 11.78
CA TYR A 239 10.04 2.40 11.13
C TYR A 239 10.93 1.70 12.14
N GLY A 240 11.06 0.38 12.01
CA GLY A 240 11.90 -0.46 12.83
C GLY A 240 12.34 -1.72 12.08
N LYS A 241 12.89 -2.68 12.82
CA LYS A 241 13.36 -3.96 12.27
C LYS A 241 12.77 -5.10 13.05
N LEU A 242 12.14 -6.04 12.35
CA LEU A 242 11.55 -7.24 12.92
C LEU A 242 12.33 -8.47 12.48
N SER A 243 13.05 -9.08 13.41
CA SER A 243 13.80 -10.31 13.20
C SER A 243 12.90 -11.52 13.48
N LEU A 244 12.72 -12.39 12.49
CA LEU A 244 11.95 -13.62 12.60
C LEU A 244 12.90 -14.79 12.31
N THR A 245 13.34 -15.50 13.34
CA THR A 245 14.42 -16.51 13.22
C THR A 245 13.96 -17.82 12.58
N MET A 246 12.65 -18.07 12.55
CA MET A 246 12.04 -19.27 11.99
C MET A 246 10.60 -18.99 11.54
N THR A 247 10.10 -19.82 10.63
CA THR A 247 8.71 -19.80 10.18
C THR A 247 7.74 -20.17 11.30
N GLY A 248 6.48 -19.78 11.15
CA GLY A 248 5.41 -20.06 12.12
C GLY A 248 4.75 -18.79 12.66
N GLN A 249 3.94 -18.97 13.71
CA GLN A 249 3.17 -17.87 14.30
C GLN A 249 4.02 -17.08 15.29
N TRP A 250 4.09 -15.78 15.05
CA TRP A 250 4.75 -14.81 15.89
C TRP A 250 3.73 -13.80 16.41
N ARG A 251 3.78 -13.53 17.71
CA ARG A 251 3.14 -12.38 18.35
C ARG A 251 4.19 -11.29 18.53
N ILE A 252 3.95 -10.15 17.91
CA ILE A 252 4.77 -8.96 18.07
C ILE A 252 4.15 -8.17 19.22
N ASN A 253 4.62 -8.39 20.44
CA ASN A 253 4.18 -7.61 21.59
C ASN A 253 4.70 -6.19 21.48
N MET A 254 3.92 -5.21 21.90
CA MET A 254 4.27 -3.81 21.73
C MET A 254 3.98 -2.97 22.96
N GLN A 255 4.70 -1.85 23.07
CA GLN A 255 4.34 -0.75 23.94
C GLN A 255 4.36 0.55 23.13
N LEU A 256 3.29 1.33 23.19
CA LEU A 256 3.23 2.66 22.61
C LEU A 256 3.61 3.68 23.69
N LEU A 257 4.67 4.45 23.44
CA LEU A 257 5.15 5.51 24.33
C LEU A 257 4.97 6.85 23.64
N ASN A 258 4.62 7.89 24.41
CA ASN A 258 4.60 9.26 23.90
C ASN A 258 6.01 9.88 23.87
N ALA A 259 6.10 11.14 23.44
CA ALA A 259 7.37 11.87 23.34
C ALA A 259 8.12 12.08 24.68
N ALA A 260 7.44 11.88 25.82
CA ALA A 260 8.02 11.96 27.15
C ALA A 260 8.34 10.56 27.73
N ASP A 261 8.34 9.52 26.88
CA ASP A 261 8.53 8.11 27.25
C ASP A 261 7.47 7.53 28.20
N SER A 262 6.33 8.21 28.39
CA SER A 262 5.21 7.66 29.15
C SER A 262 4.45 6.62 28.33
N ILE A 263 4.13 5.49 28.95
CA ILE A 263 3.37 4.40 28.31
C ILE A 263 1.92 4.82 28.10
N ILE A 264 1.52 4.86 26.83
CA ILE A 264 0.14 5.08 26.39
C ILE A 264 -0.65 3.77 26.39
N MET A 265 -0.04 2.66 25.94
CA MET A 265 -0.66 1.35 25.90
C MET A 265 0.39 0.24 25.81
N GLY A 266 0.09 -0.94 26.36
CA GLY A 266 0.90 -2.14 26.27
C GLY A 266 1.92 -2.32 27.39
N GLU A 267 2.21 -3.58 27.68
CA GLU A 267 3.01 -4.02 28.82
C GLU A 267 4.39 -4.51 28.38
N GLN A 268 5.37 -4.36 29.27
CA GLN A 268 6.70 -4.94 29.06
C GLN A 268 6.61 -6.46 29.20
N ILE A 269 7.30 -7.18 28.31
CA ILE A 269 7.40 -8.64 28.41
C ILE A 269 8.45 -9.03 29.45
N THR A 270 8.05 -9.91 30.36
CA THR A 270 8.88 -10.43 31.45
C THR A 270 8.58 -11.92 31.67
N PRO A 271 9.34 -12.64 32.50
CA PRO A 271 8.99 -14.02 32.85
C PRO A 271 7.61 -14.20 33.52
N SER A 272 7.05 -13.14 34.12
CA SER A 272 5.72 -13.17 34.75
C SER A 272 4.62 -12.51 33.92
N ASN A 273 4.99 -11.83 32.83
CA ASN A 273 4.06 -11.21 31.89
C ASN A 273 4.46 -11.58 30.45
N GLU A 274 3.86 -12.64 29.93
CA GLU A 274 4.28 -13.26 28.68
C GLU A 274 3.70 -12.61 27.42
N SER A 275 2.73 -11.70 27.56
CA SER A 275 2.09 -11.01 26.43
C SER A 275 1.76 -9.56 26.80
N SER A 276 1.83 -8.69 25.80
CA SER A 276 1.24 -7.35 25.87
C SER A 276 -0.21 -7.41 25.39
N SER A 277 -1.05 -6.51 25.89
CA SER A 277 -2.39 -6.22 25.42
C SER A 277 -2.36 -5.53 24.05
N LEU A 278 -1.28 -4.79 23.76
CA LEU A 278 -0.99 -4.21 22.45
C LEU A 278 -0.06 -5.15 21.67
N TYR A 279 -0.56 -5.76 20.60
CA TYR A 279 0.24 -6.69 19.80
C TYR A 279 -0.25 -6.85 18.37
N PHE A 280 0.66 -7.26 17.50
CA PHE A 280 0.31 -7.84 16.20
C PHE A 280 0.55 -9.34 16.20
N ASP A 281 -0.19 -10.08 15.40
CA ASP A 281 0.14 -11.46 15.05
C ASP A 281 0.61 -11.48 13.59
N ILE A 282 1.64 -12.29 13.32
CA ILE A 282 2.21 -12.51 11.99
C ILE A 282 2.47 -14.01 11.84
N SER A 283 2.27 -14.55 10.63
CA SER A 283 2.65 -15.91 10.29
C SER A 283 3.20 -15.95 8.87
N PHE A 284 4.25 -16.75 8.66
CA PHE A 284 4.86 -17.01 7.35
C PHE A 284 5.54 -18.37 7.33
#